data_AF-A0A3A0AQG9-F1
#
_entry.id   AF-A0A3A0AQG9-F1
#
_cell.length_a   1.000
_cell.length_b   1.000
_cell.length_c   1.000
_cell.angle_alpha   90.00
_cell.angle_beta   90.00
_cell.angle_gamma   90.00
#
_symmetry.space_group_name_H-M   'P 1'
#
loop_
_entity.id
_entity.type
_entity.pdbx_description
1 polymer ?
#
loop_
_entity_poly.entity_id
_entity_poly.type
_entity_poly.pdbx_seq_one_letter_code
_entity_poly.pdbx_strand_id
1 'polypeptide(L)'
;LGLTLANIVGNKASHNLTLAGELHIAQTADGTTRLTWDLLLTHHGNPGGNQFYNGFHRTWLALYLPTGSTVVHSDPEPTPPPISDDPRALGYHLELYSGESLRLRVTFDLPAGTDSLRLRRQPGANPIALRLSGVSNGCAFNEELELAQDALLDLTTCEVQQPAPRSTEQR
;
A
#
# COMPACT_ATOMS: atom_id res chain seq x y z
N LEU A 1 4.44 11.97 3.62
CA LEU A 1 5.25 11.02 2.83
C LEU A 1 4.30 10.02 2.19
N GLY A 2 4.41 9.75 0.90
CA GLY A 2 3.49 8.85 0.19
C GLY A 2 4.25 7.67 -0.41
N LEU A 3 3.88 6.44 -0.09
CA LEU A 3 4.35 5.28 -0.86
C LEU A 3 3.67 5.32 -2.23
N THR A 4 4.38 5.18 -3.34
CA THR A 4 3.77 4.97 -4.66
C THR A 4 4.49 3.82 -5.33
N LEU A 5 3.75 2.74 -5.53
CA LEU A 5 4.21 1.64 -6.37
C LEU A 5 3.94 2.03 -7.82
N ALA A 6 4.96 1.98 -8.68
CA ALA A 6 4.82 2.22 -10.09
C ALA A 6 5.77 1.29 -10.86
N ASN A 7 5.22 0.52 -11.78
CA ASN A 7 5.98 -0.15 -12.84
C ASN A 7 5.75 0.68 -14.15
N ILE A 8 6.50 0.48 -15.25
CA ILE A 8 6.70 1.48 -16.34
C ILE A 8 6.02 1.30 -17.77
N VAL A 9 5.31 0.24 -18.18
CA VAL A 9 4.97 -0.09 -19.61
C VAL A 9 3.48 -0.41 -20.00
N GLY A 10 2.53 0.54 -20.05
CA GLY A 10 1.07 0.29 -20.23
C GLY A 10 0.59 -0.83 -21.22
N ASN A 11 0.05 -1.95 -20.71
CA ASN A 11 -0.91 -2.84 -21.41
C ASN A 11 -1.87 -3.59 -20.45
N LYS A 12 -2.88 -4.28 -21.02
CA LYS A 12 -4.04 -4.88 -20.31
C LYS A 12 -3.69 -6.22 -19.63
N ALA A 13 -3.17 -6.21 -18.41
CA ALA A 13 -3.05 -7.44 -17.61
C ALA A 13 -3.15 -7.23 -16.09
N SER A 14 -3.51 -6.03 -15.60
CA SER A 14 -3.60 -5.70 -14.16
C SER A 14 -4.43 -6.67 -13.31
N HIS A 15 -5.35 -7.44 -13.90
CA HIS A 15 -6.12 -8.49 -13.24
C HIS A 15 -5.26 -9.69 -12.79
N ASN A 16 -4.10 -9.93 -13.39
CA ASN A 16 -3.19 -11.02 -13.02
C ASN A 16 -2.30 -10.68 -11.81
N LEU A 17 -2.36 -9.44 -11.32
CA LEU A 17 -1.61 -9.03 -10.13
C LEU A 17 -2.54 -9.06 -8.92
N THR A 18 -2.18 -9.84 -7.91
CA THR A 18 -2.81 -9.75 -6.59
C THR A 18 -1.85 -9.12 -5.61
N LEU A 19 -2.39 -8.29 -4.72
CA LEU A 19 -1.65 -7.68 -3.64
C LEU A 19 -2.29 -8.12 -2.34
N ALA A 20 -1.47 -8.62 -1.43
CA ALA A 20 -1.83 -8.83 -0.04
C ALA A 20 -0.86 -8.05 0.83
N GLY A 21 -1.31 -7.56 1.99
CA GLY A 21 -0.42 -6.87 2.90
C GLY A 21 -0.82 -6.95 4.35
N GLU A 22 0.14 -6.65 5.20
CA GLU A 22 -0.05 -6.41 6.63
C GLU A 22 0.47 -5.02 6.95
N LEU A 23 -0.37 -4.19 7.55
CA LEU A 23 0.05 -2.92 8.14
C LEU A 23 0.01 -3.07 9.66
N HIS A 24 1.20 -3.11 10.25
CA HIS A 24 1.40 -3.24 11.68
C HIS A 24 1.68 -1.87 12.31
N ILE A 25 0.99 -1.57 13.41
CA ILE A 25 1.08 -0.30 14.14
C ILE A 25 1.60 -0.57 15.56
N ALA A 26 2.72 0.02 15.93
CA ALA A 26 3.31 -0.13 17.24
C ALA A 26 3.65 1.23 17.87
N GLN A 27 3.47 1.33 19.18
CA GLN A 27 4.06 2.41 19.96
C GLN A 27 5.49 2.02 20.35
N THR A 28 6.45 2.90 20.08
CA THR A 28 7.83 2.74 20.52
C THR A 28 8.02 3.30 21.93
N ALA A 29 9.13 2.94 22.60
CA ALA A 29 9.37 3.30 23.99
C ALA A 29 9.49 4.83 24.23
N ASP A 30 9.83 5.58 23.19
CA ASP A 30 9.92 7.05 23.16
C ASP A 30 8.57 7.73 22.86
N GLY A 31 7.48 6.98 22.72
CA GLY A 31 6.14 7.50 22.44
C GLY A 31 5.88 7.82 20.97
N THR A 32 6.80 7.45 20.09
CA THR A 32 6.63 7.55 18.64
C THR A 32 5.71 6.42 18.15
N THR A 33 4.89 6.70 17.14
CA THR A 33 4.11 5.64 16.48
C THR A 33 4.90 5.11 15.29
N ARG A 34 5.25 3.82 15.33
CA ARG A 34 5.93 3.12 14.24
C ARG A 34 4.94 2.32 13.43
N LEU A 35 4.95 2.55 12.12
CA LEU A 35 4.20 1.76 11.15
C LEU A 35 5.15 0.85 10.39
N THR A 36 4.79 -0.42 10.23
CA THR A 36 5.46 -1.32 9.28
C THR A 36 4.43 -1.84 8.29
N TRP A 37 4.63 -1.51 7.01
CA TRP A 37 3.82 -2.03 5.93
C TRP A 37 4.57 -3.12 5.20
N ASP A 38 4.02 -4.32 5.24
CA ASP A 38 4.52 -5.50 4.56
C ASP A 38 3.57 -5.85 3.43
N LEU A 39 4.07 -5.92 2.19
CA LEU A 39 3.30 -6.14 0.99
C LEU A 39 3.86 -7.33 0.24
N LEU A 40 3.00 -8.27 -0.11
CA LEU A 40 3.28 -9.36 -1.03
C LEU A 40 2.55 -9.08 -2.36
N LEU A 41 3.33 -8.98 -3.42
CA LEU A 41 2.85 -8.85 -4.78
C LEU A 41 3.04 -10.21 -5.47
N THR A 42 1.99 -10.73 -6.11
CA THR A 42 2.05 -11.99 -6.86
C THR A 42 1.49 -11.81 -8.25
N HIS A 43 2.23 -12.25 -9.26
CA HIS A 43 1.83 -12.22 -10.65
C HIS A 43 1.38 -13.61 -11.12
N HIS A 44 0.09 -13.78 -11.41
CA HIS A 44 -0.52 -15.08 -11.75
C HIS A 44 -0.49 -15.45 -13.24
N GLY A 45 0.06 -14.58 -14.09
CA GLY A 45 0.28 -14.89 -15.52
C GLY A 45 1.20 -16.10 -15.76
N ASN A 46 1.09 -16.68 -16.96
CA ASN A 46 1.84 -17.88 -17.35
C ASN A 46 3.35 -17.57 -17.61
N PRO A 47 4.30 -18.17 -16.86
CA PRO A 47 5.73 -17.99 -17.08
C PRO A 47 6.24 -18.38 -18.47
N GLY A 48 5.59 -19.36 -19.12
CA GLY A 48 5.97 -19.86 -20.45
C GLY A 48 5.28 -19.13 -21.61
N GLY A 49 4.45 -18.13 -21.33
CA GLY A 49 3.76 -17.37 -22.37
C GLY A 49 4.62 -16.23 -22.94
N ASN A 50 4.14 -15.58 -24.00
CA ASN A 50 4.87 -14.47 -24.62
C ASN A 50 4.92 -13.26 -23.67
N GLN A 51 6.11 -12.91 -23.18
CA GLN A 51 6.35 -11.78 -22.26
C GLN A 51 5.81 -10.43 -22.77
N PHE A 52 5.74 -10.21 -24.08
CA PHE A 52 5.16 -8.99 -24.67
C PHE A 52 3.63 -8.90 -24.53
N TYR A 53 2.96 -10.01 -24.27
CA TYR A 53 1.50 -10.12 -24.07
C TYR A 53 1.12 -10.49 -22.62
N ASN A 54 2.05 -11.07 -21.86
CA ASN A 54 1.88 -11.34 -20.43
C ASN A 54 2.16 -10.14 -19.54
N GLY A 55 2.58 -9.04 -20.15
CA GLY A 55 2.09 -7.73 -19.78
C GLY A 55 2.77 -7.07 -18.61
N PHE A 56 2.26 -5.87 -18.39
CA PHE A 56 2.82 -4.84 -17.57
C PHE A 56 1.73 -4.35 -16.59
N HIS A 57 2.14 -3.89 -15.41
CA HIS A 57 1.21 -3.50 -14.36
C HIS A 57 1.53 -2.14 -13.74
N ARG A 58 0.87 -1.07 -14.18
CA ARG A 58 0.78 0.14 -13.35
C ARG A 58 -0.39 -0.05 -12.39
N THR A 59 -0.07 -0.51 -11.19
CA THR A 59 -0.91 -0.32 -10.02
C THR A 59 -0.16 0.60 -9.08
N TRP A 60 -0.85 1.55 -8.47
CA TRP A 60 -0.32 2.30 -7.35
C TRP A 60 -1.14 2.02 -6.10
N LEU A 61 -0.42 1.92 -5.01
CA LEU A 61 -0.94 1.83 -3.66
C LEU A 61 -0.18 2.88 -2.87
N ALA A 62 -0.92 3.69 -2.12
CA ALA A 62 -0.37 4.82 -1.40
C ALA A 62 -0.88 4.90 0.03
N LEU A 63 0.06 4.98 0.96
CA LEU A 63 -0.17 5.37 2.33
C LEU A 63 0.30 6.82 2.47
N TYR A 64 -0.62 7.73 2.72
CA TYR A 64 -0.32 9.13 2.95
C TYR A 64 -0.04 9.34 4.43
N LEU A 65 1.23 9.60 4.70
CA LEU A 65 1.74 9.89 6.03
C LEU A 65 1.79 11.40 6.27
N PRO A 66 1.52 11.86 7.50
CA PRO A 66 1.58 13.27 7.84
C PRO A 66 2.98 13.87 7.63
N THR A 67 3.04 15.18 7.49
CA THR A 67 4.31 15.92 7.43
C THR A 67 5.13 15.67 8.69
N GLY A 68 6.43 15.42 8.55
CA GLY A 68 7.32 15.07 9.67
C GLY A 68 7.51 13.56 9.87
N SER A 69 6.78 12.72 9.13
CA SER A 69 7.04 11.28 9.12
C SER A 69 8.39 10.96 8.49
N THR A 70 9.11 10.00 9.06
CA THR A 70 10.43 9.56 8.59
C THR A 70 10.42 8.10 8.20
N VAL A 71 11.28 7.74 7.24
CA VAL A 71 11.48 6.34 6.85
C VAL A 71 12.57 5.79 7.74
N VAL A 72 12.26 4.71 8.44
CA VAL A 72 13.20 4.00 9.33
C VAL A 72 13.93 2.92 8.55
N HIS A 73 13.19 2.19 7.72
CA HIS A 73 13.70 1.08 6.94
C HIS A 73 12.84 0.83 5.70
N SER A 74 13.45 0.33 4.64
CA SER A 74 12.77 -0.08 3.42
C SER A 74 13.54 -1.24 2.78
N ASP A 75 12.83 -2.26 2.35
CA ASP A 75 13.38 -3.36 1.54
C ASP A 75 12.36 -3.78 0.47
N PRO A 76 12.65 -3.59 -0.84
CA PRO A 76 13.86 -2.96 -1.37
C PRO A 76 13.99 -1.47 -1.02
N GLU A 77 15.17 -0.90 -1.26
CA GLU A 77 15.40 0.54 -1.14
C GLU A 77 14.52 1.33 -2.13
N PRO A 78 13.99 2.49 -1.72
CA PRO A 78 13.18 3.31 -2.60
C PRO A 78 14.03 3.92 -3.72
N THR A 79 13.40 4.06 -4.88
CA THR A 79 13.93 4.82 -6.01
C THR A 79 13.33 6.23 -6.02
N PRO A 80 13.96 7.22 -6.67
CA PRO A 80 13.37 8.54 -6.85
C PRO A 80 11.96 8.40 -7.44
N PRO A 81 10.94 9.06 -6.86
CA PRO A 81 9.57 8.91 -7.34
C PRO A 81 9.46 9.40 -8.79
N PRO A 82 8.75 8.68 -9.67
CA PRO A 82 8.48 9.15 -11.04
C PRO A 82 7.45 10.30 -11.08
N ILE A 83 6.83 10.64 -9.94
CA ILE A 83 5.85 11.71 -9.81
C ILE A 83 6.55 12.94 -9.24
N SER A 84 6.75 13.95 -10.08
CA SER A 84 7.39 15.23 -9.76
C SER A 84 6.62 16.09 -8.75
N ASP A 85 5.37 15.74 -8.43
CA ASP A 85 4.43 16.65 -7.78
C ASP A 85 4.49 16.61 -6.24
N ASP A 86 5.11 15.59 -5.64
CA ASP A 86 5.39 15.56 -4.18
C ASP A 86 6.84 15.11 -3.92
N PRO A 87 7.74 16.02 -3.47
CA PRO A 87 9.13 15.68 -3.18
C PRO A 87 9.29 14.71 -2.00
N ARG A 88 8.20 14.40 -1.28
CA ARG A 88 8.14 13.44 -0.18
C ARG A 88 7.53 12.11 -0.60
N ALA A 89 7.28 11.89 -1.90
CA ALA A 89 6.87 10.59 -2.39
C ALA A 89 8.07 9.63 -2.42
N LEU A 90 7.83 8.37 -2.06
CA LEU A 90 8.78 7.28 -2.32
C LEU A 90 8.25 6.44 -3.47
N GLY A 91 9.10 6.23 -4.46
CA GLY A 91 8.80 5.35 -5.59
C GLY A 91 9.50 4.01 -5.43
N TYR A 92 8.86 2.92 -5.84
CA TYR A 92 9.48 1.61 -5.90
C TYR A 92 9.38 1.05 -7.31
N HIS A 93 10.53 0.73 -7.90
CA HIS A 93 10.57 -0.04 -9.12
C HIS A 93 10.74 -1.52 -8.74
N LEU A 94 9.65 -2.28 -8.88
CA LEU A 94 9.60 -3.70 -8.53
C LEU A 94 9.55 -4.51 -9.81
N GLU A 95 10.65 -5.19 -10.14
CA GLU A 95 10.69 -6.14 -11.24
C GLU A 95 9.97 -7.42 -10.78
N LEU A 96 8.86 -7.75 -11.42
CA LEU A 96 8.03 -8.90 -11.10
C LEU A 96 7.54 -9.54 -12.40
N TYR A 97 8.04 -10.73 -12.70
CA TYR A 97 7.69 -11.46 -13.92
C TYR A 97 6.50 -12.40 -13.68
N SER A 98 5.95 -12.96 -14.77
CA SER A 98 4.84 -13.90 -14.71
C SER A 98 5.18 -15.15 -13.89
N GLY A 99 4.33 -15.48 -12.92
CA GLY A 99 4.48 -16.59 -11.97
C GLY A 99 5.32 -16.27 -10.74
N GLU A 100 5.89 -15.07 -10.65
CA GLU A 100 6.72 -14.68 -9.52
C GLU A 100 5.93 -14.02 -8.40
N SER A 101 6.57 -13.91 -7.23
CA SER A 101 6.12 -13.09 -6.13
C SER A 101 7.27 -12.26 -5.59
N LEU A 102 6.97 -11.04 -5.14
CA LEU A 102 7.94 -10.13 -4.55
C LEU A 102 7.36 -9.52 -3.28
N ARG A 103 8.23 -9.34 -2.28
CA ARG A 103 7.87 -8.70 -1.02
C ARG A 103 8.46 -7.30 -0.95
N LEU A 104 7.66 -6.34 -0.51
CA LEU A 104 8.09 -5.01 -0.14
C LEU A 104 7.76 -4.79 1.33
N ARG A 105 8.75 -4.38 2.12
CA ARG A 105 8.54 -3.99 3.51
C ARG A 105 9.06 -2.58 3.73
N VAL A 106 8.23 -1.71 4.29
CA VAL A 106 8.62 -0.34 4.62
C VAL A 106 8.18 0.01 6.03
N THR A 107 9.10 0.59 6.79
CA THR A 107 8.88 1.03 8.16
C THR A 107 9.02 2.53 8.26
N PHE A 108 8.05 3.17 8.90
CA PHE A 108 7.98 4.61 9.11
C PHE A 108 7.79 4.93 10.58
N ASP A 109 8.35 6.05 11.00
CA ASP A 109 7.99 6.70 12.26
C ASP A 109 7.09 7.91 11.97
N LEU A 110 6.00 8.01 12.73
CA LEU A 110 5.05 9.11 12.65
C LEU A 110 5.37 10.18 13.68
N PRO A 111 5.13 11.47 13.37
CA PRO A 111 5.20 12.52 14.36
C PRO A 111 4.16 12.31 15.48
N ALA A 112 4.48 12.78 16.68
CA ALA A 112 3.53 12.80 17.79
C ALA A 112 2.24 13.55 17.42
N GLY A 113 1.09 13.08 17.92
CA GLY A 113 -0.22 13.67 17.61
C GLY A 113 -0.75 13.32 16.22
N THR A 114 -0.25 12.25 15.59
CA THR A 114 -0.87 11.74 14.37
C THR A 114 -2.16 11.02 14.70
N ASP A 115 -3.29 11.58 14.26
CA ASP A 115 -4.62 11.03 14.55
C ASP A 115 -5.15 10.11 13.46
N SER A 116 -4.67 10.24 12.22
CA SER A 116 -5.19 9.44 11.11
C SER A 116 -4.19 9.23 9.98
N LEU A 117 -4.43 8.17 9.20
CA LEU A 117 -3.68 7.81 8.01
C LEU A 117 -4.62 7.55 6.86
N ARG A 118 -4.25 7.98 5.65
CA ARG A 118 -5.06 7.71 4.46
C ARG A 118 -4.40 6.65 3.58
N LEU A 119 -5.07 5.53 3.41
CA LEU A 119 -4.77 4.50 2.45
C LEU A 119 -5.51 4.78 1.15
N ARG A 120 -4.80 4.72 0.04
CA ARG A 120 -5.35 4.94 -1.31
C ARG A 120 -4.87 3.86 -2.24
N ARG A 121 -5.73 3.47 -3.17
CA ARG A 121 -5.41 2.49 -4.20
C ARG A 121 -5.81 2.99 -5.57
N GLN A 122 -5.13 2.53 -6.61
CA GLN A 122 -5.48 2.86 -7.98
C GLN A 122 -6.91 2.42 -8.30
N PRO A 123 -7.80 3.33 -8.74
CA PRO A 123 -9.12 2.96 -9.24
C PRO A 123 -9.02 1.98 -10.41
N GLY A 124 -9.88 0.94 -10.43
CA GLY A 124 -9.89 -0.09 -11.47
C GLY A 124 -8.81 -1.18 -11.33
N ALA A 125 -7.92 -1.09 -10.34
CA ALA A 125 -7.09 -2.22 -9.93
C ALA A 125 -7.88 -3.22 -9.06
N ASN A 126 -7.40 -4.47 -9.00
CA ASN A 126 -7.90 -5.49 -8.09
C ASN A 126 -7.91 -4.97 -6.64
N PRO A 127 -8.92 -5.33 -5.83
CA PRO A 127 -8.89 -5.05 -4.40
C PRO A 127 -7.67 -5.66 -3.72
N ILE A 128 -7.24 -5.05 -2.63
CA ILE A 128 -6.06 -5.47 -1.87
C ILE A 128 -6.54 -6.14 -0.59
N ALA A 129 -6.11 -7.36 -0.33
CA ALA A 129 -6.32 -8.00 0.96
C ALA A 129 -5.36 -7.37 1.98
N LEU A 130 -5.87 -6.69 2.99
CA LEU A 130 -5.06 -6.00 4.00
C LEU A 130 -5.43 -6.50 5.39
N ARG A 131 -4.42 -6.94 6.13
CA ARG A 131 -4.52 -7.15 7.57
C ARG A 131 -4.00 -5.92 8.30
N LEU A 132 -4.80 -5.37 9.20
CA LEU A 132 -4.40 -4.32 10.12
C LEU A 132 -4.19 -4.92 11.50
N SER A 133 -3.03 -4.66 12.09
CA SER A 133 -2.69 -5.19 13.41
C SER A 133 -1.95 -4.16 14.25
N GLY A 134 -2.09 -4.26 15.57
CA GLY A 134 -1.25 -3.54 16.52
C GLY A 134 -2.01 -2.54 17.38
N VAL A 135 -1.28 -1.66 18.06
CA VAL A 135 -1.80 -0.79 19.12
C VAL A 135 -1.43 0.66 18.83
N SER A 136 -2.40 1.55 18.97
CA SER A 136 -2.23 3.00 18.85
C SER A 136 -3.05 3.69 19.91
N ASN A 137 -2.50 4.69 20.61
CA ASN A 137 -3.22 5.55 21.57
C ASN A 137 -4.17 4.81 22.56
N GLY A 138 -3.82 3.59 22.96
CA GLY A 138 -4.61 2.78 23.90
C GLY A 138 -5.75 1.97 23.29
N CYS A 139 -5.97 2.03 21.98
CA CYS A 139 -6.84 1.13 21.22
C CYS A 139 -6.02 0.14 20.38
N ALA A 140 -6.66 -0.91 19.85
CA ALA A 140 -6.00 -1.93 19.05
C ALA A 140 -6.69 -2.15 17.70
N PHE A 141 -5.88 -2.28 16.65
CA PHE A 141 -6.31 -2.81 15.36
C PHE A 141 -6.14 -4.33 15.36
N ASN A 142 -7.16 -5.05 14.91
CA ASN A 142 -7.08 -6.48 14.60
C ASN A 142 -8.16 -6.85 13.60
N GLU A 143 -8.03 -6.32 12.39
CA GLU A 143 -9.04 -6.45 11.34
C GLU A 143 -8.41 -6.94 10.04
N GLU A 144 -9.18 -7.74 9.31
CA GLU A 144 -8.90 -8.06 7.92
C GLU A 144 -9.92 -7.32 7.06
N LEU A 145 -9.44 -6.61 6.04
CA LEU A 145 -10.27 -5.83 5.15
C LEU A 145 -9.84 -5.99 3.71
N GLU A 146 -10.82 -5.91 2.82
CA GLU A 146 -10.57 -5.80 1.39
C GLU A 146 -10.60 -4.32 1.00
N LEU A 147 -9.43 -3.79 0.61
CA LEU A 147 -9.29 -2.39 0.21
C LEU A 147 -9.76 -2.22 -1.24
N ALA A 148 -11.08 -2.23 -1.42
CA ALA A 148 -11.74 -1.98 -2.70
C ALA A 148 -11.82 -0.48 -3.05
N GLN A 149 -11.38 0.43 -2.19
CA GLN A 149 -11.39 1.90 -2.40
C GLN A 149 -10.49 2.57 -1.36
N ASP A 150 -10.34 3.89 -1.43
CA ASP A 150 -9.59 4.65 -0.41
C ASP A 150 -10.18 4.38 0.99
N ALA A 151 -9.31 4.29 1.99
CA ALA A 151 -9.69 4.13 3.40
C ALA A 151 -8.99 5.17 4.27
N LEU A 152 -9.66 5.58 5.34
CA LEU A 152 -9.07 6.35 6.43
C LEU A 152 -8.92 5.45 7.64
N LEU A 153 -7.71 5.39 8.19
CA LEU A 153 -7.44 4.74 9.47
C LEU A 153 -7.42 5.82 10.54
N ASP A 154 -8.28 5.68 11.55
CA ASP A 154 -8.26 6.53 12.74
C ASP A 154 -7.35 5.88 13.79
N LEU A 155 -6.23 6.52 14.09
CA LEU A 155 -5.24 6.02 15.06
C LEU A 155 -5.63 6.31 16.52
N THR A 156 -6.69 7.09 16.76
CA THR A 156 -7.19 7.44 18.09
C THR A 156 -8.28 6.48 18.55
N THR A 157 -9.14 6.04 17.63
CA THR A 157 -10.23 5.09 17.87
C THR A 157 -9.93 3.68 17.38
N CYS A 158 -8.89 3.52 16.56
CA CYS A 158 -8.52 2.28 15.88
C CYS A 158 -9.62 1.76 14.93
N GLU A 159 -10.36 2.68 14.33
CA GLU A 159 -11.41 2.38 13.37
C GLU A 159 -10.94 2.56 11.93
N VAL A 160 -11.52 1.77 11.03
CA VAL A 160 -11.32 1.88 9.58
C VAL A 160 -12.58 2.46 8.95
N GLN A 161 -12.44 3.62 8.31
CA GLN A 161 -13.51 4.23 7.53
C GLN A 161 -13.26 3.99 6.05
N GLN A 162 -14.12 3.17 5.44
CA GLN A 162 -14.23 3.03 4.00
C GLN A 162 -15.53 3.70 3.53
N PRO A 163 -15.52 4.48 2.43
CA PRO A 163 -16.76 4.90 1.78
C PRO A 163 -17.66 3.69 1.51
N ALA A 164 -18.98 3.82 1.41
CA ALA A 164 -19.78 2.69 0.91
C ALA A 164 -19.36 2.38 -0.54
N PRO A 165 -19.22 1.09 -0.94
CA PRO A 165 -19.02 0.77 -2.35
C PRO A 165 -20.19 1.38 -3.13
N ARG A 166 -19.89 2.20 -4.15
CA ARG A 166 -20.95 2.75 -4.99
C ARG A 166 -21.67 1.57 -5.63
N SER A 167 -22.94 1.36 -5.27
CA SER A 167 -23.81 0.42 -5.95
C SER A 167 -23.80 0.77 -7.43
N THR A 168 -23.36 -0.16 -8.26
CA THR A 168 -23.56 -0.12 -9.70
C THR A 168 -25.06 -0.19 -9.95
N GLU A 169 -25.74 0.95 -9.87
CA GLU A 169 -27.04 1.09 -10.50
C GLU A 169 -26.83 0.93 -12.01
N GLN A 170 -27.53 -0.08 -12.52
CA GLN A 170 -27.55 -0.56 -13.88
C GLN A 170 -27.76 0.61 -14.88
N ARG A 171 -26.98 0.62 -15.94
CA ARG A 171 -27.33 1.27 -17.21
C ARG A 171 -27.35 0.22 -18.30
#